data_AF-A0A2V8CET2-F1
#
_entry.id   AF-A0A2V8CET2-F1
#
_cell.length_a   1.000
_cell.length_b   1.000
_cell.length_c   1.000
_cell.angle_alpha   90.00
_cell.angle_beta   90.00
_cell.angle_gamma   90.00
#
_symmetry.space_group_name_H-M   'P 1'
#
loop_
_entity.id
_entity.type
_entity.pdbx_description
1 polymer ?
#
loop_
_entity_poly.entity_id
_entity_poly.type
_entity_poly.pdbx_seq_one_letter_code
_entity_poly.pdbx_strand_id
1 'polypeptide(L)'
;MNDMNDMNCTYGGDRQQTLIAYLYDDIDPAERSVFDAHLVTCGRCRRDLDALDGVRTQLARWSPPEPDFESIHNPQSAIGTHRSTSWWRAVPAWAQVAAALLFLGVSAAIANLDVRYDRNGLTVRTGWSKAASPTAADAPGAANRAAAQAPWRADLTALEAQLRSEIRSARAAAPESLQIKSAAAPSDADVLRRVRALVDESERKQQRELALRIAELFRDVNAQRQVDLTKIDRNLGFIQNSTGVEMMKQRETINYLVKVSQRQ
;
A
#
# COMPACT_ATOMS: atom_id res chain seq x y z
N MET A 1 -19.13 -38.57 -46.09
CA MET A 1 -20.42 -38.63 -45.39
C MET A 1 -20.21 -38.67 -43.86
N ASN A 2 -19.39 -37.76 -43.29
CA ASN A 2 -19.03 -37.76 -41.85
C ASN A 2 -19.26 -36.41 -41.13
N ASP A 3 -19.77 -35.37 -41.79
CA ASP A 3 -19.89 -34.02 -41.21
C ASP A 3 -20.87 -33.91 -40.04
N MET A 4 -21.84 -34.82 -39.92
CA MET A 4 -22.89 -34.71 -38.90
C MET A 4 -22.42 -35.17 -37.50
N ASN A 5 -21.40 -36.05 -37.43
CA ASN A 5 -20.74 -36.42 -36.17
C ASN A 5 -19.70 -35.37 -35.73
N ASP A 6 -19.35 -34.42 -36.60
CA ASP A 6 -18.42 -33.35 -36.26
C ASP A 6 -19.09 -32.23 -35.43
N MET A 7 -20.43 -32.19 -35.42
CA MET A 7 -21.22 -31.27 -34.61
C MET A 7 -21.54 -31.82 -33.21
N ASN A 8 -21.71 -33.14 -33.06
CA ASN A 8 -22.19 -33.74 -31.81
C ASN A 8 -21.12 -34.60 -31.13
N CYS A 9 -20.53 -34.07 -30.06
CA CYS A 9 -19.57 -34.79 -29.23
C CYS A 9 -20.33 -35.71 -28.26
N THR A 10 -20.02 -37.01 -28.28
CA THR A 10 -20.64 -38.03 -27.42
C THR A 10 -19.74 -38.44 -26.25
N TYR A 11 -18.91 -37.53 -25.75
CA TYR A 11 -18.09 -37.80 -24.57
C TYR A 11 -18.99 -38.13 -23.37
N GLY A 12 -18.67 -39.22 -22.67
CA GLY A 12 -19.56 -39.82 -21.66
C GLY A 12 -19.63 -39.08 -20.32
N GLY A 13 -18.75 -38.10 -20.08
CA GLY A 13 -18.70 -37.28 -18.86
C GLY A 13 -18.98 -35.80 -19.10
N ASP A 14 -18.64 -34.95 -18.12
CA ASP A 14 -18.66 -33.50 -18.32
C ASP A 14 -17.50 -33.09 -19.23
N ARG A 15 -17.83 -32.98 -20.52
CA ARG A 15 -16.90 -32.57 -21.58
C ARG A 15 -16.23 -31.24 -21.29
N GLN A 16 -16.97 -30.25 -20.77
CA GLN A 16 -16.43 -28.90 -20.57
C GLN A 16 -15.42 -28.90 -19.44
N GLN A 17 -15.76 -29.54 -18.32
CA GLN A 17 -14.84 -29.69 -17.19
C GLN A 17 -13.59 -30.47 -17.56
N THR A 18 -13.74 -31.60 -18.25
CA THR A 18 -12.60 -32.45 -18.69
C THR A 18 -11.66 -31.68 -19.60
N LEU A 19 -12.21 -30.89 -20.53
CA LEU A 19 -11.43 -30.13 -21.50
C LEU A 19 -10.58 -29.05 -20.81
N ILE A 20 -11.14 -28.35 -19.81
CA ILE A 20 -10.38 -27.38 -19.01
C ILE A 20 -9.32 -28.09 -18.14
N ALA A 21 -9.67 -29.16 -17.44
CA ALA A 21 -8.71 -29.92 -16.63
C ALA A 21 -7.54 -30.45 -17.47
N TYR A 22 -7.83 -30.99 -18.66
CA TYR A 22 -6.81 -31.44 -19.61
C TYR A 22 -5.87 -30.31 -20.06
N LEU A 23 -6.43 -29.13 -20.37
CA LEU A 23 -5.67 -27.96 -20.83
C LEU A 23 -4.74 -27.37 -19.74
N TYR A 24 -5.12 -27.52 -18.46
CA TYR A 24 -4.30 -27.07 -17.32
C TYR A 24 -3.41 -28.17 -16.72
N ASP A 25 -3.43 -29.38 -17.29
CA ASP A 25 -2.72 -30.56 -16.76
C ASP A 25 -3.21 -30.99 -15.35
N ASP A 26 -4.41 -30.56 -14.96
CA ASP A 26 -5.08 -30.85 -13.67
C ASP A 26 -6.06 -32.04 -13.78
N ILE A 27 -5.91 -32.87 -14.81
CA ILE A 27 -6.77 -34.04 -15.08
C ILE A 27 -6.19 -35.31 -14.44
N ASP A 28 -7.07 -36.18 -13.92
CA ASP A 28 -6.66 -37.50 -13.42
C ASP A 28 -6.03 -38.34 -14.55
N PRO A 29 -4.92 -39.08 -14.30
CA PRO A 29 -4.23 -39.83 -15.36
C PRO A 29 -5.09 -40.90 -16.03
N ALA A 30 -6.02 -41.53 -15.30
CA ALA A 30 -6.93 -42.50 -15.91
C ALA A 30 -7.94 -41.79 -16.83
N GLU A 31 -8.48 -40.66 -16.40
CA GLU A 31 -9.40 -39.84 -17.20
C GLU A 31 -8.70 -39.23 -18.42
N ARG A 32 -7.43 -38.81 -18.28
CA ARG A 32 -6.60 -38.34 -19.40
C ARG A 32 -6.49 -39.41 -20.49
N SER A 33 -6.20 -40.66 -20.14
CA SER A 33 -6.09 -41.73 -21.14
C SER A 33 -7.39 -41.98 -21.92
N VAL A 34 -8.53 -41.84 -21.25
CA VAL A 34 -9.87 -41.95 -21.87
C VAL A 34 -10.13 -40.76 -22.80
N PHE A 35 -9.79 -39.55 -22.34
CA PHE A 35 -9.96 -38.34 -23.13
C PHE A 35 -9.00 -38.32 -24.34
N ASP A 36 -7.77 -38.80 -24.22
CA ASP A 36 -6.83 -38.94 -25.33
C ASP A 36 -7.38 -39.87 -26.43
N ALA A 37 -7.93 -41.03 -26.03
CA ALA A 37 -8.60 -41.93 -26.97
C ALA A 37 -9.80 -41.26 -27.65
N HIS A 38 -10.55 -40.43 -26.92
CA HIS A 38 -11.64 -39.64 -27.48
C HIS A 38 -11.13 -38.57 -28.48
N LEU A 39 -10.02 -37.90 -28.18
CA LEU A 39 -9.42 -36.88 -29.05
C LEU A 39 -8.96 -37.44 -30.39
N VAL A 40 -8.64 -38.73 -30.51
CA VAL A 40 -8.33 -39.37 -31.80
C VAL A 40 -9.55 -39.39 -32.72
N THR A 41 -10.76 -39.52 -32.16
CA THR A 41 -12.00 -39.75 -32.93
C THR A 41 -12.90 -38.52 -33.03
N CYS A 42 -12.79 -37.55 -32.12
CA CYS A 42 -13.65 -36.37 -32.07
C CYS A 42 -12.94 -35.11 -32.60
N GLY A 43 -13.35 -34.65 -33.80
CA GLY A 43 -12.86 -33.39 -34.39
C GLY A 43 -13.26 -32.14 -33.60
N ARG A 44 -14.45 -32.14 -32.99
CA ARG A 44 -14.95 -31.01 -32.18
C ARG A 44 -14.08 -30.74 -30.95
N CYS A 45 -13.75 -31.77 -30.18
CA CYS A 45 -12.92 -31.59 -28.98
C CYS A 45 -11.49 -31.13 -29.33
N ARG A 46 -10.93 -31.58 -30.46
CA ARG A 46 -9.65 -31.06 -30.97
C ARG A 46 -9.74 -29.57 -31.33
N ARG A 47 -10.77 -29.17 -32.11
CA ARG A 47 -10.99 -27.75 -32.46
C ARG A 47 -11.17 -26.85 -31.23
N ASP A 48 -11.91 -27.33 -30.23
CA ASP A 48 -12.11 -26.57 -28.99
C ASP A 48 -10.81 -26.43 -28.19
N LEU A 49 -9.98 -27.48 -28.13
CA LEU A 49 -8.65 -27.41 -27.50
C LEU A 49 -7.71 -26.46 -28.26
N ASP A 50 -7.64 -26.56 -29.59
CA ASP A 50 -6.82 -25.68 -30.43
C ASP A 50 -7.24 -24.21 -30.27
N ALA A 51 -8.55 -23.94 -30.20
CA ALA A 51 -9.08 -22.59 -29.99
C ALA A 51 -8.67 -22.02 -28.63
N LEU A 52 -8.74 -22.81 -27.57
CA LEU A 52 -8.36 -22.39 -26.22
C LEU A 52 -6.84 -22.23 -26.07
N ASP A 53 -6.05 -23.10 -26.68
CA ASP A 53 -4.59 -22.96 -26.72
C ASP A 53 -4.15 -21.70 -27.49
N GLY A 54 -4.88 -21.35 -28.56
CA GLY A 54 -4.72 -20.09 -29.26
C GLY A 54 -4.94 -18.87 -28.36
N VAL A 55 -5.98 -18.88 -27.53
CA VAL A 55 -6.23 -17.82 -26.52
C VAL A 55 -5.10 -17.76 -25.50
N ARG A 56 -4.61 -18.90 -25.00
CA ARG A 56 -3.47 -18.93 -24.06
C ARG A 56 -2.22 -18.35 -24.67
N THR A 57 -1.92 -18.68 -25.92
CA THR A 57 -0.80 -18.11 -26.66
C THR A 57 -0.94 -16.60 -26.84
N GLN A 58 -2.15 -16.11 -27.12
CA GLN A 58 -2.42 -14.68 -27.24
C GLN A 58 -2.26 -13.95 -25.90
N LEU A 59 -2.78 -14.52 -24.81
CA LEU A 59 -2.63 -13.98 -23.45
C LEU A 59 -1.19 -14.05 -22.95
N ALA A 60 -0.43 -15.08 -23.30
CA ALA A 60 0.98 -15.18 -22.94
C ALA A 60 1.83 -14.07 -23.60
N ARG A 61 1.41 -13.58 -24.77
CA ARG A 61 2.01 -12.42 -25.44
C ARG A 61 1.50 -11.09 -24.91
N TRP A 62 0.39 -11.10 -24.18
CA TRP A 62 -0.14 -9.90 -23.57
C TRP A 62 0.76 -9.50 -22.41
N SER A 63 1.62 -8.52 -22.65
CA SER A 63 2.24 -7.79 -21.56
C SER A 63 1.18 -6.86 -21.00
N PRO A 64 0.85 -6.95 -19.69
CA PRO A 64 0.13 -5.89 -19.03
C PRO A 64 0.88 -4.58 -19.32
N PRO A 65 0.18 -3.49 -19.68
CA PRO A 65 0.80 -2.18 -19.63
C PRO A 65 1.34 -2.03 -18.21
N GLU A 66 2.63 -1.70 -18.07
CA GLU A 66 3.18 -1.43 -16.76
C GLU A 66 2.24 -0.41 -16.10
N PRO A 67 1.68 -0.73 -14.92
CA PRO A 67 1.00 0.31 -14.17
C PRO A 67 2.05 1.39 -13.96
N ASP A 68 1.89 2.54 -14.61
CA ASP A 68 2.65 3.73 -14.29
C ASP A 68 2.36 4.04 -12.82
N PHE A 69 3.14 3.47 -11.91
CA PHE A 69 3.14 3.88 -10.51
C PHE A 69 3.63 5.34 -10.39
N GLU A 70 4.31 5.86 -11.42
CA GLU A 70 4.54 7.29 -11.60
C GLU A 70 3.26 8.09 -11.85
N SER A 71 2.22 7.51 -12.48
CA SER A 71 0.92 8.17 -12.72
C SER A 71 0.02 8.23 -11.48
N ILE A 72 0.26 7.38 -10.48
CA ILE A 72 -0.40 7.49 -9.16
C ILE A 72 0.25 8.62 -8.33
N HIS A 73 1.44 9.10 -8.73
CA HIS A 73 2.15 10.20 -8.08
C HIS A 73 2.27 11.45 -8.96
N ASN A 74 1.80 11.40 -10.21
CA ASN A 74 1.82 12.53 -11.12
C ASN A 74 0.57 12.57 -12.01
N PRO A 75 -0.44 13.41 -11.71
CA PRO A 75 -1.68 13.51 -12.47
C PRO A 75 -1.53 14.27 -13.81
N GLN A 76 -0.38 14.24 -14.47
CA GLN A 76 -0.09 15.15 -15.60
C GLN A 76 0.59 14.49 -16.80
N SER A 77 -0.07 13.56 -17.48
CA SER A 77 0.22 13.35 -18.91
C SER A 77 -0.84 12.54 -19.66
N ALA A 78 -2.01 13.15 -19.87
CA ALA A 78 -2.74 12.92 -21.11
C ALA A 78 -3.47 14.21 -21.52
N ILE A 79 -3.09 14.72 -22.69
CA ILE A 79 -3.77 15.76 -23.48
C ILE A 79 -3.41 17.22 -23.12
N GLY A 80 -2.51 17.78 -23.93
CA GLY A 80 -2.74 19.07 -24.63
C GLY A 80 -2.94 20.34 -23.80
N THR A 81 -1.87 21.14 -23.73
CA THR A 81 -1.90 22.62 -23.66
C THR A 81 -2.79 23.25 -22.59
N HIS A 82 -2.36 23.28 -21.33
CA HIS A 82 -2.65 24.44 -20.48
C HIS A 82 -1.42 24.84 -19.65
N ARG A 83 -1.04 26.10 -19.84
CA ARG A 83 0.04 26.81 -19.17
C ARG A 83 -0.37 27.04 -17.71
N SER A 84 0.19 26.30 -16.73
CA SER A 84 -0.07 26.57 -15.30
C SER A 84 1.15 26.35 -14.40
N THR A 85 2.30 26.91 -14.79
CA THR A 85 3.45 27.03 -13.89
C THR A 85 3.30 28.26 -12.97
N SER A 86 2.32 28.32 -12.05
CA SER A 86 2.30 29.43 -11.05
C SER A 86 1.32 29.30 -9.87
N TRP A 87 1.14 28.14 -9.24
CA TRP A 87 0.33 28.06 -8.00
C TRP A 87 1.15 27.62 -6.77
N TRP A 88 2.15 26.75 -6.91
CA TRP A 88 2.99 26.27 -5.80
C TRP A 88 4.09 27.25 -5.36
N ARG A 89 4.30 28.35 -6.11
CA ARG A 89 5.30 29.38 -5.77
C ARG A 89 4.78 30.48 -4.82
N ALA A 90 3.59 30.32 -4.27
CA ALA A 90 2.97 31.28 -3.36
C ALA A 90 3.07 30.88 -1.88
N VAL A 91 4.12 30.15 -1.46
CA VAL A 91 4.42 30.01 -0.03
C VAL A 91 5.33 31.18 0.36
N PRO A 92 4.86 32.14 1.16
CA PRO A 92 5.66 33.30 1.52
C PRO A 92 6.86 32.89 2.40
N ALA A 93 8.01 33.54 2.22
CA ALA A 93 9.27 33.15 2.85
C ALA A 93 9.18 33.05 4.39
N TRP A 94 8.31 33.83 5.03
CA TRP A 94 8.07 33.76 6.47
C TRP A 94 7.45 32.42 6.92
N ALA A 95 6.61 31.81 6.08
CA ALA A 95 6.00 30.51 6.37
C ALA A 95 7.03 29.36 6.25
N GLN A 96 8.00 29.50 5.35
CA GLN A 96 9.11 28.54 5.21
C GLN A 96 10.07 28.62 6.41
N VAL A 97 10.39 29.83 6.87
CA VAL A 97 11.21 30.02 8.08
C VAL A 97 10.49 29.51 9.32
N ALA A 98 9.19 29.76 9.46
CA ALA A 98 8.39 29.24 10.57
C ALA A 98 8.37 27.70 10.61
N ALA A 99 8.20 27.05 9.45
CA ALA A 99 8.24 25.59 9.37
C ALA A 99 9.63 25.04 9.71
N ALA A 100 10.71 25.64 9.19
CA ALA A 100 12.07 25.21 9.51
C ALA A 100 12.41 25.33 11.01
N LEU A 101 11.96 26.42 11.66
CA LEU A 101 12.15 26.61 13.10
C LEU A 101 11.33 25.61 13.92
N LEU A 102 10.11 25.26 13.50
CA LEU A 102 9.30 24.24 14.17
C LEU A 102 9.95 22.85 14.06
N PHE A 103 10.46 22.47 12.89
CA PHE A 103 11.16 21.19 12.72
C PHE A 103 12.44 21.13 13.55
N LEU A 104 13.23 22.21 13.59
CA LEU A 104 14.43 22.27 14.41
C LEU A 104 14.10 22.27 15.91
N GLY A 105 13.04 22.97 16.33
CA GLY A 105 12.58 22.98 17.73
C GLY A 105 12.08 21.62 18.20
N VAL A 106 11.28 20.92 17.39
CA VAL A 106 10.79 19.57 17.70
C VAL A 106 11.95 18.57 17.71
N SER A 107 12.88 18.66 16.77
CA SER A 107 14.05 17.77 16.72
C SER A 107 15.01 17.99 17.90
N ALA A 108 15.23 19.24 18.31
CA ALA A 108 16.07 19.57 19.46
C ALA A 108 15.43 19.14 20.80
N ALA A 109 14.09 19.20 20.90
CA ALA A 109 13.36 18.72 22.07
C ALA A 109 13.45 17.20 22.24
N ILE A 110 13.46 16.44 21.14
CA ILE A 110 13.62 14.97 21.15
C ILE A 110 15.07 14.58 21.50
N ALA A 111 16.06 15.43 21.18
CA ALA A 111 17.49 15.16 21.36
C ALA A 111 18.10 15.66 22.70
N ASN A 112 17.30 16.28 23.59
CA ASN A 112 17.78 16.87 24.86
C ASN A 112 19.04 17.75 24.68
N LEU A 113 18.98 18.67 23.70
CA LEU A 113 20.06 19.62 23.39
C LEU A 113 19.94 20.86 24.29
N ASP A 114 20.87 21.01 25.23
CA ASP A 114 20.95 22.18 26.13
C ASP A 114 22.07 23.11 25.63
N VAL A 115 21.72 24.28 25.11
CA VAL A 115 22.66 25.30 24.65
C VAL A 115 22.63 26.47 25.63
N ARG A 116 23.68 26.61 26.45
CA ARG A 116 23.85 27.75 27.35
C ARG A 116 24.99 28.62 26.86
N TYR A 117 24.67 29.90 26.62
CA TYR A 117 25.64 30.94 26.33
C TYR A 117 25.79 31.83 27.55
N ASP A 118 26.95 31.81 28.20
CA ASP A 118 27.28 32.67 29.33
C ASP A 118 28.57 33.45 29.03
N ARG A 119 28.96 34.38 29.92
CA ARG A 119 30.15 35.23 29.75
C ARG A 119 31.47 34.45 29.55
N ASN A 120 31.48 33.15 29.83
CA ASN A 120 32.63 32.26 29.65
C ASN A 120 32.59 31.43 28.34
N GLY A 121 31.61 31.66 27.46
CA GLY A 121 31.52 31.02 26.12
C GLY A 121 30.26 30.16 25.90
N LEU A 122 30.15 29.58 24.70
CA LEU A 122 29.04 28.72 24.27
C LEU A 122 29.27 27.28 24.75
N THR A 123 28.35 26.79 25.59
CA THR A 123 28.31 25.38 26.00
C THR A 123 27.12 24.69 25.36
N VAL A 124 27.39 23.65 24.56
CA VAL A 124 26.36 22.82 23.92
C VAL A 124 26.45 21.42 24.53
N ARG A 125 25.36 20.95 25.14
CA ARG A 125 25.27 19.62 25.74
C ARG A 125 24.19 18.81 25.03
N THR A 126 24.60 17.81 24.26
CA THR A 126 23.74 16.80 23.62
C THR A 126 23.63 15.58 24.53
N GLY A 127 22.40 15.16 24.87
CA GLY A 127 22.16 14.00 25.73
C GLY A 127 22.42 12.65 25.04
N TRP A 128 22.85 11.66 25.83
CA TRP A 128 23.11 10.24 25.52
C TRP A 128 24.48 9.84 24.94
N SER A 129 25.55 10.53 25.30
CA SER A 129 26.88 9.89 25.32
C SER A 129 27.39 9.80 26.76
N LYS A 130 27.45 8.56 27.27
CA LYS A 130 28.28 8.19 28.42
C LYS A 130 29.69 8.70 28.12
N ALA A 131 30.17 9.68 28.88
CA ALA A 131 31.50 10.22 28.69
C ALA A 131 32.54 9.11 28.92
N ALA A 132 33.09 8.58 27.83
CA ALA A 132 34.39 7.93 27.86
C ALA A 132 35.40 9.04 28.18
N SER A 133 35.99 8.98 29.37
CA SER A 133 37.09 9.88 29.75
C SER A 133 38.30 9.56 28.87
N PRO A 134 38.95 10.55 28.24
CA PRO A 134 40.24 10.32 27.64
C PRO A 134 41.27 10.07 28.74
N THR A 135 41.96 8.94 28.63
CA THR A 135 43.14 8.61 29.42
C THR A 135 44.23 9.65 29.13
N ALA A 136 44.58 10.44 30.12
CA ALA A 136 45.89 11.09 30.23
C ALA A 136 46.55 10.55 31.50
N ALA A 137 47.72 9.95 31.31
CA ALA A 137 48.59 9.43 32.35
C ALA A 137 49.16 10.55 33.23
N ASP A 138 49.66 10.12 34.40
CA ASP A 138 50.54 10.81 35.36
C ASP A 138 49.91 11.72 36.43
N ALA A 139 49.58 11.12 37.59
CA ALA A 139 50.20 11.40 38.90
C ALA A 139 49.33 10.88 40.07
N PRO A 140 49.75 9.87 40.87
CA PRO A 140 48.99 9.43 42.03
C PRO A 140 49.33 10.32 43.24
N GLY A 141 48.47 11.29 43.56
CA GLY A 141 48.64 12.00 44.84
C GLY A 141 47.80 13.27 45.06
N ALA A 142 47.34 13.93 43.99
CA ALA A 142 46.60 15.21 44.13
C ALA A 142 45.07 15.05 44.15
N ALA A 143 44.52 14.03 43.47
CA ALA A 143 43.07 13.84 43.37
C ALA A 143 42.40 13.49 44.71
N ASN A 144 43.13 12.85 45.64
CA ASN A 144 42.56 12.38 46.91
C ASN A 144 42.40 13.50 47.95
N ARG A 145 43.16 14.60 47.85
CA ARG A 145 43.01 15.77 48.73
C ARG A 145 41.95 16.76 48.24
N ALA A 146 41.78 16.91 46.93
CA ALA A 146 40.70 17.74 46.36
C ALA A 146 39.31 17.05 46.46
N ALA A 147 39.25 15.71 46.48
CA ALA A 147 38.00 14.99 46.70
C ALA A 147 37.46 15.14 48.13
N ALA A 148 38.35 15.28 49.12
CA ALA A 148 38.02 15.42 50.53
C ALA A 148 37.54 16.83 50.94
N GLN A 149 37.75 17.86 50.11
CA GLN A 149 37.45 19.27 50.44
C GLN A 149 36.29 19.86 49.62
N ALA A 150 35.38 19.01 49.17
CA ALA A 150 34.18 19.42 48.46
C ALA A 150 32.98 19.46 49.42
N PRO A 151 32.63 20.61 50.04
CA PRO A 151 31.48 20.71 50.95
C PRO A 151 30.17 20.24 50.31
N TRP A 152 30.02 20.44 49.00
CA TRP A 152 28.87 19.98 48.22
C TRP A 152 28.67 18.46 48.22
N ARG A 153 29.69 17.64 48.51
CA ARG A 153 29.51 16.18 48.65
C ARG A 153 28.77 15.84 49.95
N ALA A 154 29.09 16.54 51.04
CA ALA A 154 28.36 16.40 52.29
C ALA A 154 26.90 16.84 52.10
N ASP A 155 26.69 17.95 51.38
CA ASP A 155 25.34 18.44 51.06
C ASP A 155 24.54 17.44 50.20
N LEU A 156 25.17 16.80 49.20
CA LEU A 156 24.52 15.76 48.40
C LEU A 156 24.14 14.53 49.23
N THR A 157 25.01 14.08 50.14
CA THR A 157 24.69 12.95 51.02
C THR A 157 23.59 13.30 52.03
N ALA A 158 23.56 14.55 52.51
CA ALA A 158 22.49 15.05 53.36
C ALA A 158 21.16 15.13 52.59
N LEU A 159 21.19 15.59 51.34
CA LEU A 159 20.01 15.65 50.47
C LEU A 159 19.47 14.24 50.15
N GLU A 160 20.35 13.28 49.85
CA GLU A 160 19.97 11.88 49.61
C GLU A 160 19.35 11.24 50.86
N ALA A 161 19.91 11.51 52.04
CA ALA A 161 19.37 11.04 53.30
C ALA A 161 17.99 11.66 53.59
N GLN A 162 17.82 12.96 53.32
CA GLN A 162 16.55 13.67 53.46
C GLN A 162 15.50 13.12 52.50
N LEU A 163 15.81 12.95 51.21
CA LEU A 163 14.92 12.35 50.21
C LEU A 163 14.49 10.93 50.59
N ARG A 164 15.41 10.09 51.07
CA ARG A 164 15.07 8.75 51.57
C ARG A 164 14.17 8.79 52.81
N SER A 165 14.29 9.82 53.64
CA SER A 165 13.41 9.99 54.79
C SER A 165 12.01 10.46 54.37
N GLU A 166 11.92 11.37 53.41
CA GLU A 166 10.65 11.87 52.87
C GLU A 166 9.88 10.77 52.09
N ILE A 167 10.58 9.94 51.32
CA ILE A 167 9.93 8.82 50.62
C ILE A 167 9.39 7.79 51.63
N ARG A 168 10.12 7.52 52.72
CA ARG A 168 9.67 6.61 53.77
C ARG A 168 8.49 7.17 54.55
N SER A 169 8.50 8.47 54.88
CA SER A 169 7.38 9.12 55.57
C SER A 169 6.15 9.23 54.66
N ALA A 170 6.33 9.55 53.37
CA ALA A 170 5.23 9.55 52.39
C ALA A 170 4.62 8.15 52.20
N ARG A 171 5.45 7.09 52.22
CA ARG A 171 4.98 5.70 52.14
C ARG A 171 4.27 5.24 53.42
N ALA A 172 4.69 5.74 54.58
CA ALA A 172 4.05 5.44 55.87
C ALA A 172 2.78 6.27 56.12
N ALA A 173 2.68 7.46 55.53
CA ALA A 173 1.51 8.34 55.62
C ALA A 173 0.44 8.05 54.55
N ALA A 174 0.74 7.22 53.55
CA ALA A 174 -0.25 6.78 52.57
C ALA A 174 -1.29 5.86 53.27
N PRO A 175 -2.61 6.14 53.12
CA PRO A 175 -3.63 5.27 53.68
C PRO A 175 -3.49 3.86 53.09
N GLU A 176 -3.67 2.84 53.93
CA GLU A 176 -3.51 1.41 53.62
C GLU A 176 -4.33 0.95 52.39
N SER A 177 -5.35 1.73 52.00
CA SER A 177 -6.20 1.53 50.83
C SER A 177 -5.55 1.82 49.47
N LEU A 178 -4.35 2.42 49.42
CA LEU A 178 -3.58 2.64 48.19
C LEU A 178 -2.29 1.80 48.11
N GLN A 179 -2.08 0.88 49.07
CA GLN A 179 -1.16 -0.23 48.82
C GLN A 179 -1.78 -1.14 47.78
N ILE A 180 -1.55 -0.82 46.51
CA ILE A 180 -1.53 -1.80 45.45
C ILE A 180 -0.51 -2.84 45.92
N LYS A 181 -1.01 -3.92 46.54
CA LYS A 181 -0.29 -5.18 46.67
C LYS A 181 0.42 -5.32 45.35
N SER A 182 1.75 -5.29 45.34
CA SER A 182 2.53 -5.56 44.16
C SER A 182 2.02 -6.91 43.67
N ALA A 183 1.09 -6.87 42.72
CA ALA A 183 0.47 -8.05 42.18
C ALA A 183 1.67 -8.83 41.67
N ALA A 184 1.73 -10.11 42.08
CA ALA A 184 2.75 -11.03 41.62
C ALA A 184 3.03 -10.75 40.13
N ALA A 185 4.31 -10.72 39.75
CA ALA A 185 4.74 -10.44 38.40
C ALA A 185 3.75 -11.11 37.42
N PRO A 186 3.19 -10.35 36.45
CA PRO A 186 2.11 -10.85 35.62
C PRO A 186 2.53 -12.20 35.06
N SER A 187 1.72 -13.23 35.34
CA SER A 187 2.05 -14.57 34.86
C SER A 187 2.08 -14.54 33.34
N ASP A 188 2.92 -15.35 32.71
CA ASP A 188 2.98 -15.42 31.23
C ASP A 188 1.61 -15.65 30.60
N ALA A 189 0.71 -16.34 31.30
CA ALA A 189 -0.68 -16.52 30.88
C ALA A 189 -1.48 -15.21 30.80
N ASP A 190 -1.25 -14.26 31.72
CA ASP A 190 -1.90 -12.95 31.72
C ASP A 190 -1.34 -12.05 30.62
N VAL A 191 -0.03 -12.14 30.35
CA VAL A 191 0.61 -11.44 29.23
C VAL A 191 0.05 -11.93 27.90
N LEU A 192 -0.02 -13.25 27.70
CA LEU A 192 -0.59 -13.84 26.48
C LEU A 192 -2.07 -13.47 26.30
N ARG A 193 -2.85 -13.42 27.39
CA ARG A 193 -4.26 -12.99 27.33
C ARG A 193 -4.38 -11.53 26.88
N ARG A 194 -3.50 -10.66 27.39
CA ARG A 194 -3.46 -9.24 27.01
C ARG A 194 -2.97 -9.03 25.58
N VAL A 195 -1.99 -9.80 25.10
CA VAL A 195 -1.54 -9.74 23.70
C VAL A 195 -2.66 -10.17 22.75
N ARG A 196 -3.35 -11.28 23.04
CA ARG A 196 -4.50 -11.72 22.22
C ARG A 196 -5.60 -10.66 22.17
N ALA A 197 -5.91 -10.03 23.30
CA ALA A 197 -6.89 -8.95 23.34
C ALA A 197 -6.47 -7.73 22.49
N LEU A 198 -5.18 -7.36 22.50
CA LEU A 198 -4.65 -6.28 21.67
C LEU A 198 -4.64 -6.65 20.18
N VAL A 199 -4.33 -7.90 19.84
CA VAL A 199 -4.38 -8.40 18.45
C VAL A 199 -5.81 -8.36 17.93
N ASP A 200 -6.78 -8.91 18.66
CA ASP A 200 -8.21 -8.86 18.27
C ASP A 200 -8.70 -7.42 18.09
N GLU A 201 -8.28 -6.50 18.96
CA GLU A 201 -8.64 -5.08 18.83
C GLU A 201 -7.98 -4.44 17.61
N SER A 202 -6.73 -4.79 17.31
CA SER A 202 -6.01 -4.31 16.13
C SER A 202 -6.61 -4.85 14.83
N GLU A 203 -6.97 -6.13 14.77
CA GLU A 203 -7.62 -6.75 13.61
C GLU A 203 -8.98 -6.12 13.35
N ARG A 204 -9.76 -5.85 14.40
CA ARG A 204 -11.05 -5.15 14.25
C ARG A 204 -10.88 -3.72 13.73
N LYS A 205 -9.83 -3.00 14.14
CA LYS A 205 -9.53 -1.67 13.61
C LYS A 205 -9.08 -1.75 12.15
N GLN A 206 -8.21 -2.70 11.82
CA GLN A 206 -7.74 -2.94 10.45
C GLN A 206 -8.88 -3.37 9.51
N GLN A 207 -9.78 -4.26 9.95
CA GLN A 207 -10.95 -4.70 9.17
C GLN A 207 -11.90 -3.53 8.85
N ARG A 208 -12.10 -2.61 9.80
CA ARG A 208 -12.94 -1.42 9.57
C ARG A 208 -12.33 -0.46 8.57
N GLU A 209 -11.02 -0.20 8.68
CA GLU A 209 -10.31 0.64 7.72
C GLU A 209 -10.31 0.01 6.32
N LEU A 210 -10.03 -1.30 6.23
CA LEU A 210 -10.03 -2.04 4.99
C LEU A 210 -11.41 -2.03 4.34
N ALA A 211 -12.49 -2.23 5.11
CA ALA A 211 -13.85 -2.19 4.58
C ALA A 211 -14.20 -0.82 3.99
N LEU A 212 -13.74 0.27 4.62
CA LEU A 212 -13.94 1.63 4.10
C LEU A 212 -13.16 1.85 2.80
N ARG A 213 -11.88 1.45 2.76
CA ARG A 213 -11.06 1.55 1.53
C ARG A 213 -11.65 0.72 0.38
N ILE A 214 -12.11 -0.50 0.65
CA ILE A 214 -12.76 -1.35 -0.35
C ILE A 214 -14.07 -0.71 -0.85
N ALA A 215 -14.87 -0.14 0.05
CA ALA A 215 -16.13 0.54 -0.31
C ALA A 215 -15.88 1.82 -1.14
N GLU A 216 -14.75 2.48 -0.97
CA GLU A 216 -14.32 3.60 -1.80
C GLU A 216 -13.89 3.11 -3.19
N LEU A 217 -13.06 2.08 -3.27
CA LEU A 217 -12.66 1.45 -4.54
C LEU A 217 -13.87 0.98 -5.37
N PHE A 218 -14.86 0.36 -4.75
CA PHE A 218 -16.09 -0.04 -5.45
C PHE A 218 -16.87 1.14 -6.01
N ARG A 219 -16.89 2.29 -5.30
CA ARG A 219 -17.54 3.50 -5.79
C ARG A 219 -16.82 4.06 -7.02
N ASP A 220 -15.49 4.10 -6.98
CA ASP A 220 -14.68 4.62 -8.10
C ASP A 220 -14.82 3.74 -9.35
N VAL A 221 -14.74 2.41 -9.21
CA VAL A 221 -14.92 1.47 -10.31
C VAL A 221 -16.31 1.62 -10.94
N ASN A 222 -17.35 1.78 -10.11
CA ASN A 222 -18.70 1.95 -10.62
C ASN A 222 -18.89 3.30 -11.33
N ALA A 223 -18.28 4.38 -10.82
CA ALA A 223 -18.28 5.68 -11.49
C ALA A 223 -17.56 5.62 -12.85
N GLN A 224 -16.40 4.97 -12.91
CA GLN A 224 -15.65 4.79 -14.16
C GLN A 224 -16.45 3.99 -15.19
N ARG A 225 -17.08 2.90 -14.76
CA ARG A 225 -17.96 2.10 -15.62
C ARG A 225 -19.10 2.93 -16.21
N GLN A 226 -19.72 3.81 -15.43
CA GLN A 226 -20.78 4.69 -15.94
C GLN A 226 -20.24 5.65 -17.00
N VAL A 227 -19.07 6.25 -16.76
CA VAL A 227 -18.42 7.11 -17.76
C VAL A 227 -18.14 6.33 -19.04
N ASP A 228 -17.61 5.12 -18.93
CA ASP A 228 -17.29 4.29 -20.10
C ASP A 228 -18.53 3.88 -20.87
N LEU A 229 -19.62 3.51 -20.19
CA LEU A 229 -20.91 3.24 -20.86
C LEU A 229 -21.42 4.46 -21.64
N THR A 230 -21.32 5.66 -21.06
CA THR A 230 -21.72 6.87 -21.80
C THR A 230 -20.81 7.19 -22.99
N LYS A 231 -19.52 6.83 -22.94
CA LYS A 231 -18.60 6.97 -24.08
C LYS A 231 -18.93 5.97 -25.19
N ILE A 232 -19.20 4.72 -24.81
CA ILE A 232 -19.59 3.66 -25.76
C ILE A 232 -20.89 4.06 -26.47
N ASP A 233 -21.89 4.54 -25.72
CA ASP A 233 -23.17 4.99 -26.28
C ASP A 233 -22.99 6.13 -27.29
N ARG A 234 -22.19 7.16 -26.94
CA ARG A 234 -21.86 8.25 -27.87
C ARG A 234 -21.12 7.78 -29.12
N ASN A 235 -20.17 6.86 -28.97
CA ASN A 235 -19.41 6.33 -30.10
C ASN A 235 -20.30 5.50 -31.04
N LEU A 236 -21.16 4.64 -30.48
CA LEU A 236 -22.14 3.89 -31.26
C LEU A 236 -23.09 4.82 -32.02
N GLY A 237 -23.54 5.92 -31.40
CA GLY A 237 -24.33 6.94 -32.07
C GLY A 237 -23.59 7.62 -33.24
N PHE A 238 -22.30 7.91 -33.06
CA PHE A 238 -21.46 8.47 -34.14
C PHE A 238 -21.33 7.49 -35.32
N ILE A 239 -21.05 6.22 -35.05
CA ILE A 239 -20.91 5.18 -36.08
C ILE A 239 -22.22 5.04 -36.85
N GLN A 240 -23.36 4.90 -36.16
CA GLN A 240 -24.68 4.79 -36.83
C GLN A 240 -24.98 5.98 -37.74
N ASN A 241 -24.66 7.20 -37.31
CA ASN A 241 -24.87 8.39 -38.13
C ASN A 241 -23.93 8.40 -39.36
N SER A 242 -22.65 8.07 -39.18
CA SER A 242 -21.68 8.00 -40.28
C SER A 242 -22.05 6.95 -41.32
N THR A 243 -22.43 5.74 -40.89
CA THR A 243 -22.88 4.66 -41.77
C THR A 243 -24.16 5.03 -42.51
N GLY A 244 -25.10 5.72 -41.85
CA GLY A 244 -26.31 6.25 -42.49
C GLY A 244 -25.99 7.24 -43.61
N VAL A 245 -25.03 8.15 -43.37
CA VAL A 245 -24.58 9.11 -44.39
C VAL A 245 -23.86 8.41 -45.55
N GLU A 246 -23.02 7.41 -45.29
CA GLU A 246 -22.33 6.64 -46.33
C GLU A 246 -23.31 5.83 -47.19
N MET A 247 -24.29 5.17 -46.58
CA MET A 247 -25.35 4.43 -47.29
C MET A 247 -26.17 5.36 -48.20
N MET A 248 -26.47 6.59 -47.75
CA MET A 248 -27.19 7.58 -48.57
C MET A 248 -26.34 8.03 -49.76
N LYS A 249 -25.05 8.32 -49.56
CA LYS A 249 -24.12 8.63 -50.67
C LYS A 249 -23.97 7.48 -51.65
N GLN A 250 -23.92 6.24 -51.16
CA GLN A 250 -23.86 5.04 -52.00
C GLN A 250 -25.15 4.88 -52.83
N ARG A 251 -26.32 5.21 -52.27
CA ARG A 251 -27.59 5.16 -53.00
C ARG A 251 -27.68 6.26 -54.08
N GLU A 252 -27.18 7.46 -53.80
CA GLU A 252 -27.12 8.55 -54.78
C GLU A 252 -26.18 8.22 -55.95
N THR A 253 -25.00 7.68 -55.66
CA THR A 253 -24.03 7.27 -56.70
C THR A 253 -24.59 6.15 -57.58
N ILE A 254 -25.25 5.14 -57.01
CA ILE A 254 -25.94 4.09 -57.78
C ILE A 254 -27.03 4.70 -58.68
N ASN A 255 -27.87 5.60 -58.14
CA ASN A 255 -28.91 6.26 -58.95
C ASN A 255 -28.33 7.10 -60.08
N TYR A 256 -27.22 7.80 -59.84
CA TYR A 256 -26.52 8.56 -60.88
C TYR A 256 -26.03 7.65 -62.01
N LEU A 257 -25.40 6.51 -61.67
CA LEU A 257 -24.93 5.53 -62.65
C LEU A 257 -26.08 4.95 -63.49
N VAL A 258 -27.19 4.56 -62.85
CA VAL A 258 -28.40 4.06 -63.55
C VAL A 258 -28.96 5.10 -64.53
N LYS A 259 -28.96 6.38 -64.11
CA LYS A 259 -29.48 7.47 -64.95
C LYS A 259 -28.58 7.78 -66.14
N VAL A 260 -27.26 7.62 -66.00
CA VAL A 260 -26.29 7.77 -67.10
C VAL A 260 -26.40 6.59 -68.06
N SER A 261 -26.54 5.35 -67.57
CA SER A 261 -26.67 4.17 -68.42
C SER A 261 -27.98 4.13 -69.22
N GLN A 262 -29.04 4.77 -68.74
CA GLN A 262 -30.31 4.89 -69.49
C GLN A 262 -30.29 5.95 -70.61
N ARG A 263 -29.26 6.80 -70.67
CA ARG A 263 -29.12 7.86 -71.69
C ARG A 263 -28.19 7.49 -72.85
N GLN A 264 -27.49 6.36 -72.77
CA GLN A 264 -26.71 5.76 -73.85
C GLN A 264 -27.53 4.69 -74.54
#